data_AF-A0A9E5E0A4-F1
#
_entry.id   AF-A0A9E5E0A4-F1
#
_cell.length_a   1.000
_cell.length_b   1.000
_cell.length_c   1.000
_cell.angle_alpha   90.00
_cell.angle_beta   90.00
_cell.angle_gamma   90.00
#
_symmetry.space_group_name_H-M   'P 1'
#
loop_
_entity.id
_entity.type
_entity.pdbx_description
1 polymer ?
#
loop_
_entity_poly.entity_id
_entity_poly.type
_entity_poly.pdbx_seq_one_letter_code
_entity_poly.pdbx_strand_id
1 'polypeptide(L)'
;MVRPIRVEFEGAVYHVMARGNERQAIFRSTQDRALFLDTLGETVTQFGLVVHVYCLMPNHYHLVVETPRGNLSRAIGWLQVTYTVRFNRRHRRSGHLFQGRFKAQLVDGEEYGRELVRYVHL
;
A
#
# COMPACT_ATOMS: atom_id res chain seq x y z
N MET A 1 -21.90 11.50 -1.08
CA MET A 1 -20.92 12.38 -1.77
C MET A 1 -20.23 11.57 -2.85
N VAL A 2 -20.23 12.05 -4.10
CA VAL A 2 -19.50 11.40 -5.20
C VAL A 2 -18.01 11.45 -4.89
N ARG A 3 -17.33 10.30 -5.01
CA ARG A 3 -15.91 10.18 -4.73
C ARG A 3 -15.11 10.67 -5.95
N PRO A 4 -14.09 11.53 -5.78
CA PRO A 4 -13.21 11.93 -6.87
C PRO A 4 -12.55 10.70 -7.50
N ILE A 5 -12.44 10.72 -8.83
CA ILE A 5 -11.66 9.75 -9.61
C ILE A 5 -10.18 9.95 -9.25
N ARG A 6 -9.45 8.85 -9.04
CA ARG A 6 -8.00 8.91 -8.86
C ARG A 6 -7.35 9.22 -10.20
N VAL A 7 -6.51 10.25 -10.23
CA VAL A 7 -5.69 10.56 -11.39
C VAL A 7 -4.55 9.55 -11.44
N GLU A 8 -4.54 8.70 -12.46
CA GLU A 8 -3.50 7.70 -12.72
C GLU A 8 -3.00 7.82 -14.17
N PHE A 9 -1.67 7.86 -14.35
CA PHE A 9 -1.00 7.96 -15.65
C PHE A 9 0.37 7.28 -15.61
N GLU A 10 0.92 6.98 -16.78
CA GLU A 10 2.20 6.29 -16.95
C GLU A 10 3.36 7.09 -16.34
N GLY A 11 4.27 6.39 -15.65
CA GLY A 11 5.45 7.00 -15.00
C GLY A 11 5.15 7.80 -13.73
N ALA A 12 3.88 7.92 -13.31
CA ALA A 12 3.53 8.67 -12.11
C ALA A 12 4.01 7.99 -10.82
N VAL A 13 4.43 8.81 -9.85
CA VAL A 13 4.88 8.38 -8.52
C VAL A 13 3.82 8.75 -7.47
N TYR A 14 3.53 7.83 -6.56
CA TYR A 14 2.50 8.00 -5.54
C TYR A 14 2.98 7.65 -4.15
N HIS A 15 2.59 8.47 -3.18
CA HIS A 15 2.55 8.06 -1.79
C HIS A 15 1.23 7.35 -1.49
N VAL A 16 1.32 6.06 -1.22
CA VAL A 16 0.18 5.19 -0.91
C VAL A 16 0.14 4.91 0.58
N MET A 17 -1.05 5.03 1.17
CA MET A 17 -1.26 4.74 2.59
C MET A 17 -2.54 3.95 2.81
N ALA A 18 -2.48 2.97 3.70
CA ALA A 18 -3.68 2.27 4.17
C ALA A 18 -3.58 1.88 5.64
N ARG A 19 -4.71 1.98 6.34
CA ARG A 19 -4.82 1.76 7.78
C ARG A 19 -5.80 0.64 8.10
N GLY A 20 -5.48 -0.12 9.15
CA GLY A 20 -6.29 -1.21 9.67
C GLY A 20 -7.65 -0.73 10.17
N ASN A 21 -8.68 -1.55 9.93
CA ASN A 21 -10.03 -1.28 10.41
C ASN A 21 -10.02 -1.02 11.92
N GLU A 22 -10.77 -0.01 12.37
CA GLU A 22 -10.76 0.43 13.78
C GLU A 22 -9.35 0.74 14.35
N ARG A 23 -8.39 1.13 13.48
CA ARG A 23 -6.97 1.35 13.83
C ARG A 23 -6.27 0.12 14.42
N GLN A 24 -6.85 -1.06 14.22
CA GLN A 24 -6.31 -2.34 14.66
C GLN A 24 -5.01 -2.69 13.91
N ALA A 25 -4.20 -3.54 14.54
CA ALA A 25 -2.95 -4.00 13.94
C ALA A 25 -3.22 -4.82 12.65
N ILE A 26 -2.61 -4.37 11.56
CA ILE A 26 -2.50 -5.10 10.28
C ILE A 26 -1.25 -5.96 10.22
N PHE A 27 -0.28 -5.74 11.11
CA PHE A 27 0.88 -6.60 11.33
C PHE A 27 0.94 -6.96 12.82
N ARG A 28 0.57 -8.19 13.19
CA ARG A 28 0.60 -8.66 14.59
C ARG A 28 1.93 -9.32 14.95
N SER A 29 2.70 -9.68 13.94
CA SER A 29 3.96 -10.42 14.08
C SER A 29 4.93 -10.04 12.96
N THR A 30 6.19 -10.42 13.10
CA THR A 30 7.19 -10.29 12.02
C THR A 30 6.81 -11.13 10.81
N GLN A 31 6.16 -12.28 11.01
CA GLN A 31 5.66 -13.11 9.91
C GLN A 31 4.56 -12.40 9.10
N ASP A 32 3.73 -11.57 9.73
CA ASP A 32 2.72 -10.79 8.99
C ASP A 32 3.37 -9.71 8.12
N ARG A 33 4.48 -9.12 8.60
CA ARG A 33 5.27 -8.16 7.79
C ARG A 33 5.94 -8.87 6.62
N ALA A 34 6.54 -10.03 6.84
CA ALA A 34 7.12 -10.85 5.76
C ALA A 34 6.05 -11.22 4.72
N LEU A 35 4.89 -11.72 5.17
CA LEU A 35 3.76 -12.04 4.31
C LEU A 35 3.27 -10.84 3.48
N PHE A 36 3.27 -9.65 4.06
CA PHE A 36 2.94 -8.41 3.34
C PHE A 36 3.98 -8.10 2.27
N LEU A 37 5.27 -8.18 2.60
CA LEU A 37 6.37 -7.92 1.66
C LEU A 37 6.40 -8.95 0.53
N ASP A 38 6.14 -10.23 0.80
CA ASP A 38 6.01 -11.27 -0.23
C ASP A 38 4.85 -10.93 -1.18
N THR A 39 3.70 -10.53 -0.62
CA THR A 39 2.53 -10.11 -1.42
C THR A 39 2.82 -8.83 -2.22
N LEU A 40 3.60 -7.90 -1.66
CA LEU A 40 4.05 -6.71 -2.37
C LEU A 40 4.99 -7.07 -3.52
N GLY A 41 5.92 -8.02 -3.34
CA GLY A 41 6.80 -8.53 -4.39
C GLY A 41 6.04 -9.20 -5.54
N GLU A 42 5.02 -9.99 -5.22
CA GLU A 42 4.08 -10.54 -6.21
C GLU A 42 3.34 -9.41 -6.96
N THR A 43 2.90 -8.38 -6.24
CA THR A 43 2.21 -7.21 -6.82
C THR A 43 3.14 -6.46 -7.78
N VAL A 44 4.39 -6.23 -7.38
CA VAL A 44 5.43 -5.58 -8.21
C VAL A 44 5.62 -6.36 -9.51
N THR A 45 5.79 -7.67 -9.42
CA THR A 45 6.00 -8.53 -10.59
C THR A 45 4.79 -8.53 -11.53
N GLN A 46 3.58 -8.67 -10.98
CA GLN A 46 2.36 -8.76 -11.76
C GLN A 46 1.98 -7.43 -12.43
N PHE A 47 2.15 -6.32 -11.71
CA PHE A 47 1.70 -5.00 -12.14
C PHE A 47 2.82 -4.12 -12.71
N GLY A 48 4.08 -4.56 -12.63
CA GLY A 48 5.23 -3.79 -13.11
C GLY A 48 5.41 -2.50 -12.33
N LEU A 49 5.11 -2.51 -11.04
CA LEU A 49 5.35 -1.36 -10.16
C LEU A 49 6.84 -1.24 -9.84
N VAL A 50 7.30 -0.03 -9.58
CA VAL A 50 8.60 0.19 -8.93
C VAL A 50 8.34 0.71 -7.52
N VAL A 51 8.90 0.05 -6.51
CA VAL A 51 8.80 0.47 -5.11
C VAL A 51 10.06 1.22 -4.75
N HIS A 52 9.93 2.51 -4.47
CA HIS A 52 11.04 3.36 -4.05
C HIS A 52 11.30 3.26 -2.56
N VAL A 53 10.23 3.28 -1.74
CA VAL A 53 10.32 3.23 -0.27
C VAL A 53 9.09 2.54 0.31
N TYR A 54 9.23 1.87 1.46
CA TYR A 54 8.12 1.39 2.26
C TYR A 54 8.35 1.60 3.77
N CYS A 55 7.26 1.71 4.54
CA CYS A 55 7.25 1.63 6.00
C CYS A 55 6.04 0.82 6.48
N LEU A 56 6.29 -0.08 7.45
CA LEU A 56 5.32 -1.03 7.97
C LEU A 56 5.10 -0.79 9.48
N MET A 57 4.15 0.07 9.81
CA MET A 57 3.71 0.28 11.19
C MET A 57 2.65 -0.73 11.60
N PRO A 58 2.50 -1.05 12.90
CA PRO A 58 1.60 -2.10 13.36
C PRO A 58 0.19 -2.04 12.77
N ASN A 59 -0.40 -0.85 12.62
CA ASN A 59 -1.77 -0.64 12.12
C ASN A 59 -1.88 0.07 10.77
N HIS A 60 -0.78 0.40 10.09
CA HIS A 60 -0.83 0.98 8.75
C HIS A 60 0.50 0.85 8.00
N TYR A 61 0.45 1.02 6.69
CA TYR A 61 1.66 1.07 5.86
C TYR A 61 1.70 2.34 5.03
N HIS A 62 2.92 2.69 4.63
CA HIS A 62 3.22 3.70 3.63
C HIS A 62 4.07 3.08 2.53
N LEU A 63 3.74 3.36 1.27
CA LEU A 63 4.55 2.99 0.11
C LEU A 63 4.79 4.23 -0.75
N VAL A 64 5.99 4.35 -1.31
CA VAL A 64 6.27 5.24 -2.44
C VAL A 64 6.43 4.36 -3.65
N VAL A 65 5.49 4.43 -4.58
CA VAL A 65 5.45 3.56 -5.75
C VAL A 65 5.34 4.37 -7.02
N GLU A 66 6.09 3.98 -8.03
CA GLU A 66 5.92 4.44 -9.40
C GLU A 66 5.09 3.43 -10.18
N THR A 67 4.22 3.94 -11.05
CA THR A 67 3.37 3.13 -11.92
C THR A 67 3.73 3.38 -13.38
N PRO A 68 4.73 2.65 -13.94
CA PRO A 68 5.09 2.75 -15.36
C PRO A 68 3.91 2.58 -16.31
N ARG A 69 2.90 1.79 -15.92
CA ARG A 69 1.70 1.50 -16.74
C ARG A 69 0.43 2.22 -16.29
N GLY A 70 0.53 3.24 -15.43
CA GLY A 70 -0.62 4.01 -14.93
C GLY A 70 -1.70 3.17 -14.23
N ASN A 71 -1.32 2.06 -13.60
CA ASN A 71 -2.23 1.02 -13.12
C ASN A 71 -2.32 0.92 -11.58
N LEU A 72 -2.10 2.04 -10.88
CA LEU A 72 -2.02 2.11 -9.42
C LEU A 72 -3.22 1.45 -8.74
N SER A 73 -4.44 1.81 -9.15
CA SER A 73 -5.66 1.35 -8.48
C SER A 73 -5.83 -0.17 -8.56
N ARG A 74 -5.45 -0.77 -9.69
CA ARG A 74 -5.48 -2.22 -9.87
C ARG A 74 -4.42 -2.91 -9.02
N ALA A 75 -3.20 -2.38 -9.01
CA ALA A 75 -2.08 -2.98 -8.29
C ALA A 75 -2.27 -2.95 -6.77
N ILE A 76 -2.57 -1.78 -6.20
CA ILE A 76 -2.78 -1.65 -4.75
C ILE A 76 -4.08 -2.34 -4.30
N GLY A 77 -5.11 -2.35 -5.15
CA GLY A 77 -6.33 -3.11 -4.91
C GLY A 77 -6.05 -4.61 -4.76
N TRP A 78 -5.26 -5.17 -5.68
CA TRP A 78 -4.84 -6.56 -5.62
C TRP A 78 -4.01 -6.85 -4.37
N LEU A 79 -3.01 -6.02 -4.05
CA LEU A 79 -2.20 -6.13 -2.85
C LEU A 79 -3.06 -6.21 -1.58
N GLN A 80 -4.00 -5.28 -1.40
CA GLN A 80 -4.83 -5.23 -0.21
C GLN A 80 -5.76 -6.44 -0.08
N VAL A 81 -6.38 -6.88 -1.18
CA VAL A 81 -7.26 -8.05 -1.17
C VAL A 81 -6.46 -9.31 -0.85
N THR A 82 -5.38 -9.56 -1.58
CA THR A 82 -4.55 -10.75 -1.40
C THR A 82 -3.98 -10.81 0.01
N TYR A 83 -3.43 -9.70 0.52
CA TYR A 83 -2.93 -9.65 1.89
C TYR A 83 -4.03 -9.87 2.93
N THR A 84 -5.20 -9.24 2.76
CA THR A 84 -6.34 -9.43 3.67
C THR A 84 -6.76 -10.89 3.76
N VAL A 85 -6.85 -11.59 2.63
CA VAL A 85 -7.21 -13.01 2.58
C VAL A 85 -6.16 -13.85 3.30
N ARG A 86 -4.88 -13.64 3.00
CA ARG A 86 -3.76 -14.38 3.62
C ARG A 86 -3.69 -14.14 5.13
N PHE A 87 -3.82 -12.89 5.57
CA PHE A 87 -3.85 -12.50 6.97
C PHE A 87 -5.04 -13.14 7.70
N ASN A 88 -6.25 -13.03 7.15
CA ASN A 88 -7.46 -13.60 7.75
C ASN A 88 -7.35 -15.13 7.89
N ARG A 89 -6.82 -15.82 6.88
CA ARG A 89 -6.56 -17.28 6.96
C ARG A 89 -5.58 -17.62 8.08
N ARG A 90 -4.45 -16.89 8.17
CA ARG A 90 -3.43 -17.11 9.20
C ARG A 90 -3.96 -16.88 10.62
N HIS A 91 -4.78 -15.84 10.80
CA HIS A 91 -5.31 -15.44 12.11
C HIS A 91 -6.69 -16.01 12.43
N ARG A 92 -7.23 -16.90 11.58
CA ARG A 92 -8.59 -17.48 11.70
C ARG A 92 -9.67 -16.40 11.88
N ARG A 93 -9.56 -15.32 11.09
CA ARG A 93 -10.48 -14.18 11.10
C ARG A 93 -11.29 -14.13 9.82
N SER A 94 -12.36 -13.36 9.86
CA SER A 94 -13.16 -12.94 8.71
C SER A 94 -13.39 -11.43 8.75
N GLY A 95 -13.89 -10.88 7.66
CA GLY A 95 -14.20 -9.45 7.54
C GLY A 95 -13.02 -8.58 7.08
N HIS A 96 -13.21 -7.27 7.18
CA HIS A 96 -12.29 -6.27 6.67
C HIS A 96 -11.04 -6.13 7.53
N LEU A 97 -9.87 -6.17 6.90
CA LEU A 97 -8.60 -5.84 7.55
C LEU A 97 -8.31 -4.34 7.51
N PHE A 98 -8.59 -3.67 6.38
CA PHE A 98 -8.38 -2.24 6.19
C PHE A 98 -9.67 -1.44 6.38
N GLN A 99 -9.57 -0.16 6.76
CA GLN A 99 -10.71 0.77 6.93
C GLN A 99 -11.49 1.08 5.64
N GLY A 100 -10.93 0.70 4.49
CA GLY A 100 -11.48 0.99 3.18
C GLY A 100 -10.37 1.09 2.15
N ARG A 101 -10.63 1.84 1.08
CA ARG A 101 -9.66 2.05 0.01
C ARG A 101 -8.41 2.76 0.55
N PHE A 102 -7.25 2.41 0.01
CA PHE A 102 -6.02 3.17 0.23
C PHE A 102 -6.19 4.65 -0.15
N LYS A 103 -5.41 5.51 0.49
CA LYS A 103 -5.13 6.88 0.05
C LYS A 103 -3.94 6.85 -0.89
N ALA A 104 -3.98 7.68 -1.92
CA ALA A 104 -2.86 7.89 -2.84
C ALA A 104 -2.74 9.37 -3.15
N GLN A 105 -1.55 9.92 -2.96
CA GLN A 105 -1.19 11.28 -3.28
C GLN A 105 -0.12 11.25 -4.36
N LEU A 106 -0.31 12.01 -5.44
CA LEU A 106 0.71 12.18 -6.47
C LEU A 106 1.92 12.89 -5.86
N VAL A 107 3.10 12.36 -6.11
CA VAL A 107 4.38 12.94 -5.72
C VAL A 107 4.84 13.78 -6.90
N ASP A 108 4.86 15.11 -6.74
CA ASP A 108 5.30 16.04 -7.77
C ASP A 108 6.66 16.64 -7.35
N GLY A 109 7.70 16.44 -8.18
CA GLY A 109 9.05 16.97 -7.97
C GLY A 109 9.99 16.19 -7.02
N GLU A 110 11.30 16.48 -7.12
CA GLU A 110 12.38 15.86 -6.32
C GLU A 110 12.29 16.15 -4.81
N GLU A 111 11.65 17.25 -4.44
CA GLU A 111 11.64 17.78 -3.07
C GLU A 111 10.68 17.02 -2.15
N TYR A 112 9.51 16.64 -2.66
CA TYR A 112 8.55 15.81 -1.92
C TYR A 112 9.09 14.39 -1.72
N GLY A 113 9.89 13.86 -2.66
CA GLY A 113 10.57 12.56 -2.50
C GLY A 113 11.46 12.51 -1.26
N ARG A 114 12.26 13.56 -1.01
CA ARG A 114 13.19 13.61 0.14
C ARG A 114 12.48 13.80 1.48
N GLU A 115 11.50 14.69 1.55
CA GLU A 115 10.71 14.87 2.78
C GLU A 115 9.86 13.66 3.11
N LEU A 116 9.33 12.98 2.09
CA LEU A 116 8.49 11.82 2.29
C LEU A 116 9.30 10.57 2.68
N VAL A 117 10.52 10.40 2.17
CA VAL A 117 11.47 9.40 2.69
C VAL A 117 11.73 9.65 4.18
N ARG A 118 11.96 10.92 4.58
CA ARG A 118 12.14 11.28 6.00
C ARG A 118 10.89 10.99 6.82
N TYR A 119 9.72 11.40 6.37
CA TYR A 119 8.45 11.19 7.08
C TYR A 119 8.08 9.70 7.21
N VAL A 120 8.38 8.90 6.19
CA VAL A 120 8.14 7.46 6.20
C VAL A 120 9.12 6.72 7.14
N HIS A 121 10.22 7.36 7.55
CA HIS A 121 11.24 6.80 8.45
C HIS A 121 11.20 7.36 9.88
N LEU A 122 10.38 8.37 10.15
CA LEU A 122 10.13 8.94 11.48
C LEU A 122 8.89 8.30 12.13
#